data_AF-A0A160FWH5-F1
#
_entry.id   AF-A0A160FWH5-F1
#
_cell.length_a   1.000
_cell.length_b   1.000
_cell.length_c   1.000
_cell.angle_alpha   90.00
_cell.angle_beta   90.00
_cell.angle_gamma   90.00
#
_symmetry.space_group_name_H-M   'P 1'
#
loop_
_entity.id
_entity.type
_entity.pdbx_description
1 polymer ?
#
loop_
_entity_poly.entity_id
_entity_poly.type
_entity_poly.pdbx_seq_one_letter_code
_entity_poly.pdbx_strand_id
1 'polypeptide(L)'
;MHRNSEEDVALGLPDQLDGLPTSPVDRGDETQDRFRYQWAVGVYLLVQALRGNSAVSAIWCEHHDDFLVELSTGKFWAVQVKTDSSENANWLVTDAAFVHAISRFCSIEQQHGPRIDQYHFFSNAGVYIPDRSAKKLKTLMSSPMRLREACIQANAPSEVANPYQTAFDRLAKAAQVPAAVLFGVMRRVMFRRGPPLRGYEDTMIAKVIPALPDCASLHNKKLVQVCDELMGLVETASGIPTGGLDGVFAYIEANGRPDVSLRGKCITLESARTCIENARQSAFRYINVGGGLPLGNVKGQRDVLHRKMRNAYIEGQFESIWSRAMSAESRLLARAISDAENFDEIANQLEGAVLTECKDAEALACIESDERKRGPLIYRTILERLGEVAKNEPDKVENEPKDTLLGVAAMLSGSCRFAWGVPLDDDDDGAVDGA
;
A
#
# COMPACT_ATOMS: atom_id res chain seq x y z
N MET A 1 -22.02 -6.54 -49.65
CA MET A 1 -21.70 -7.27 -48.41
C MET A 1 -20.18 -7.29 -48.26
N HIS A 2 -19.67 -6.35 -47.47
CA HIS A 2 -18.25 -6.28 -47.08
C HIS A 2 -18.23 -6.10 -45.57
N ARG A 3 -17.77 -7.12 -44.86
CA ARG A 3 -17.17 -7.04 -43.53
C ARG A 3 -16.21 -8.22 -43.43
N ASN A 4 -14.94 -7.97 -43.78
CA ASN A 4 -13.85 -8.73 -43.20
C ASN A 4 -13.68 -8.19 -41.79
N SER A 5 -14.04 -8.99 -40.80
CA SER A 5 -13.57 -8.81 -39.42
C SER A 5 -12.16 -9.38 -39.36
N GLU A 6 -11.18 -8.53 -39.65
CA GLU A 6 -9.86 -8.71 -39.03
C GLU A 6 -10.08 -8.41 -37.55
N GLU A 7 -10.42 -9.45 -36.79
CA GLU A 7 -10.27 -9.42 -35.35
C GLU A 7 -8.79 -9.19 -35.08
N ASP A 8 -8.52 -8.04 -34.47
CA ASP A 8 -7.22 -7.57 -34.02
C ASP A 8 -6.73 -8.50 -32.90
N VAL A 9 -6.27 -9.69 -33.29
CA VAL A 9 -5.65 -10.64 -32.36
C VAL A 9 -4.28 -10.04 -32.03
N ALA A 10 -4.10 -9.65 -30.75
CA ALA A 10 -2.82 -9.24 -30.20
C ALA A 10 -1.69 -10.11 -30.77
N LEU A 11 -0.53 -9.49 -31.10
CA LEU A 11 0.56 -10.02 -31.95
C LEU A 11 1.22 -11.35 -31.50
N GLY A 12 0.61 -12.14 -30.62
CA GLY A 12 1.21 -13.28 -29.97
C GLY A 12 2.33 -12.82 -29.02
N LEU A 13 2.86 -13.75 -28.25
CA LEU A 13 4.01 -13.48 -27.38
C LEU A 13 5.28 -13.94 -28.11
N PRO A 14 6.36 -13.15 -28.10
CA PRO A 14 7.63 -13.57 -28.70
C PRO A 14 8.14 -14.87 -28.05
N ASP A 15 8.79 -15.72 -28.85
CA ASP A 15 9.47 -16.97 -28.42
C ASP A 15 8.57 -18.15 -27.97
N GLN A 16 7.33 -18.27 -28.48
CA GLN A 16 6.56 -19.51 -28.33
C GLN A 16 7.23 -20.69 -29.06
N LEU A 17 7.66 -21.71 -28.30
CA LEU A 17 8.14 -22.98 -28.84
C LEU A 17 6.95 -23.78 -29.41
N ASP A 18 7.00 -24.07 -30.72
CA ASP A 18 6.09 -24.98 -31.42
C ASP A 18 4.58 -24.70 -31.26
N GLY A 19 4.19 -23.42 -31.12
CA GLY A 19 2.77 -23.02 -31.03
C GLY A 19 2.05 -23.52 -29.78
N LEU A 20 2.78 -24.02 -28.79
CA LEU A 20 2.25 -24.34 -27.47
C LEU A 20 2.24 -23.07 -26.60
N PRO A 21 1.22 -22.87 -25.75
CA PRO A 21 1.22 -21.79 -24.77
C PRO A 21 2.28 -22.07 -23.70
N THR A 22 3.53 -21.73 -23.99
CA THR A 22 4.58 -21.57 -22.98
C THR A 22 4.45 -20.16 -22.41
N SER A 23 4.37 -20.03 -21.08
CA SER A 23 4.49 -18.70 -20.44
C SER A 23 5.76 -18.06 -20.97
N PRO A 24 5.70 -16.88 -21.60
CA PRO A 24 6.91 -16.22 -22.08
C PRO A 24 7.83 -15.99 -20.89
N VAL A 25 9.13 -16.09 -21.14
CA VAL A 25 10.13 -15.53 -20.22
C VAL A 25 10.09 -14.02 -20.40
N ASP A 26 9.07 -13.38 -19.82
CA ASP A 26 8.98 -11.93 -19.77
C ASP A 26 10.00 -11.43 -18.75
N ARG A 27 11.17 -11.02 -19.26
CA ARG A 27 12.24 -10.47 -18.42
C ARG A 27 11.80 -9.22 -17.65
N GLY A 28 10.84 -8.47 -18.18
CA GLY A 28 10.24 -7.32 -17.51
C GLY A 28 9.47 -7.77 -16.27
N ASP A 29 8.54 -8.71 -16.46
CA ASP A 29 7.76 -9.31 -15.36
C ASP A 29 8.65 -10.00 -14.32
N GLU A 30 9.65 -10.79 -14.74
CA GLU A 30 10.60 -11.42 -13.83
C GLU A 30 11.40 -10.40 -13.00
N THR A 31 11.73 -9.24 -13.59
CA THR A 31 12.46 -8.19 -12.89
C THR A 31 11.55 -7.48 -11.90
N GLN A 32 10.31 -7.16 -12.30
CA GLN A 32 9.31 -6.56 -11.42
C GLN A 32 8.95 -7.48 -10.26
N ASP A 33 8.79 -8.78 -10.50
CA ASP A 33 8.49 -9.76 -9.46
C ASP A 33 9.62 -9.87 -8.42
N ARG A 34 10.89 -9.68 -8.83
CA ARG A 34 12.00 -9.62 -7.86
C ARG A 34 11.94 -8.38 -6.97
N PHE A 35 11.52 -7.23 -7.50
CA PHE A 35 11.29 -6.03 -6.70
C PHE A 35 10.10 -6.22 -5.75
N ARG A 36 8.99 -6.78 -6.24
CA ARG A 36 7.84 -7.13 -5.40
C ARG A 36 8.22 -8.12 -4.30
N TYR A 37 9.01 -9.15 -4.61
CA TYR A 37 9.53 -10.06 -3.61
C TYR A 37 10.37 -9.33 -2.56
N GLN A 38 11.22 -8.38 -2.96
CA GLN A 38 11.98 -7.55 -2.02
C GLN A 38 11.04 -6.75 -1.11
N TRP A 39 9.98 -6.15 -1.64
CA TRP A 39 8.96 -5.47 -0.83
C TRP A 39 8.26 -6.42 0.14
N ALA A 40 7.93 -7.64 -0.31
CA ALA A 40 7.36 -8.68 0.55
C ALA A 40 8.30 -9.07 1.69
N VAL A 41 9.62 -9.06 1.46
CA VAL A 41 10.62 -9.21 2.53
C VAL A 41 10.59 -8.03 3.49
N GLY A 42 10.46 -6.79 2.99
CA GLY A 42 10.26 -5.61 3.83
C GLY A 42 9.03 -5.73 4.74
N VAL A 43 7.89 -6.16 4.18
CA VAL A 43 6.66 -6.44 4.94
C VAL A 43 6.89 -7.56 5.95
N TYR A 44 7.57 -8.64 5.57
CA TYR A 44 7.92 -9.72 6.50
C TYR A 44 8.74 -9.21 7.69
N LEU A 45 9.72 -8.33 7.47
CA LEU A 45 10.49 -7.71 8.54
C LEU A 45 9.63 -6.81 9.44
N LEU A 46 8.72 -6.01 8.85
CA LEU A 46 7.77 -5.19 9.61
C LEU A 46 6.84 -6.04 10.49
N VAL A 47 6.28 -7.12 9.94
CA VAL A 47 5.42 -8.03 10.71
C VAL A 47 6.19 -8.64 11.88
N GLN A 48 7.41 -9.11 11.63
CA GLN A 48 8.25 -9.66 12.70
C GLN A 48 8.58 -8.62 13.76
N ALA A 49 8.72 -7.35 13.35
CA ALA A 49 8.95 -6.26 14.28
C ALA A 49 7.71 -5.97 15.16
N LEU A 50 6.53 -5.93 14.53
CA LEU A 50 5.24 -5.60 15.15
C LEU A 50 4.68 -6.68 16.08
N ARG A 51 5.13 -7.94 15.96
CA ARG A 51 4.72 -9.06 16.83
C ARG A 51 5.19 -8.95 18.28
N GLY A 52 5.70 -7.79 18.71
CA GLY A 52 5.89 -7.42 20.10
C GLY A 52 7.12 -8.02 20.80
N ASN A 53 7.96 -8.76 20.07
CA ASN A 53 9.12 -9.46 20.63
C ASN A 53 10.45 -8.99 20.04
N SER A 54 10.45 -7.82 19.40
CA SER A 54 11.61 -7.32 18.67
C SER A 54 12.10 -6.01 19.26
N ALA A 55 13.42 -5.87 19.38
CA ALA A 55 14.07 -4.63 19.74
C ALA A 55 14.12 -3.66 18.56
N VAL A 56 13.17 -3.70 17.62
CA VAL A 56 13.17 -2.90 16.38
C VAL A 56 12.43 -1.59 16.60
N SER A 57 12.99 -0.47 16.12
CA SER A 57 12.35 0.85 16.15
C SER A 57 11.83 1.29 14.78
N ALA A 58 12.58 1.00 13.71
CA ALA A 58 12.25 1.42 12.36
C ALA A 58 12.92 0.52 11.30
N ILE A 59 12.44 0.62 10.06
CA ILE A 59 13.05 -0.02 8.89
C ILE A 59 13.35 1.05 7.85
N TRP A 60 14.60 1.09 7.39
CA TRP A 60 15.06 1.98 6.33
C TRP A 60 15.18 1.18 5.03
N CYS A 61 14.54 1.67 3.97
CA CYS A 61 14.50 1.04 2.65
C CYS A 61 15.50 1.69 1.69
N GLU A 62 16.26 0.91 0.94
CA GLU A 62 17.22 1.40 -0.07
C GLU A 62 18.21 2.46 0.49
N HIS A 63 18.60 2.28 1.75
CA HIS A 63 19.47 3.20 2.47
C HIS A 63 20.74 2.46 2.90
N HIS A 64 21.84 2.67 2.16
CA HIS A 64 23.10 1.90 2.25
C HIS A 64 23.01 0.40 1.94
N ASP A 65 21.87 -0.24 2.11
CA ASP A 65 21.59 -1.65 1.81
C ASP A 65 20.12 -1.80 1.36
N ASP A 66 19.69 -3.00 0.98
CA ASP A 66 18.31 -3.28 0.56
C ASP A 66 17.35 -2.90 1.69
N PHE A 67 17.67 -3.30 2.93
CA PHE A 67 17.07 -2.78 4.16
C PHE A 67 18.10 -2.58 5.29
N LEU A 68 17.91 -1.53 6.09
CA LEU A 68 18.49 -1.44 7.43
C LEU A 68 17.39 -1.48 8.48
N VAL A 69 17.46 -2.45 9.39
CA VAL A 69 16.53 -2.53 10.52
C VAL A 69 17.17 -1.84 11.71
N GLU A 70 16.59 -0.73 12.14
CA GLU A 70 17.05 0.02 13.30
C GLU A 70 16.57 -0.65 14.58
N LEU A 71 17.48 -0.81 15.53
CA LEU A 71 17.19 -1.36 16.84
C LEU A 71 16.98 -0.23 17.85
N SER A 72 16.23 -0.49 18.92
CA SER A 72 16.03 0.41 20.05
C SER A 72 17.34 0.81 20.75
N THR A 73 18.42 0.05 20.53
CA THR A 73 19.76 0.37 21.02
C THR A 73 20.51 1.39 20.13
N GLY A 74 19.92 1.83 19.01
CA GLY A 74 20.55 2.69 17.99
C GLY A 74 21.54 1.97 17.07
N LYS A 75 21.60 0.63 17.13
CA LYS A 75 22.36 -0.21 16.20
C LYS A 75 21.47 -0.71 15.07
N PHE A 76 22.06 -1.28 14.03
CA PHE A 76 21.34 -1.72 12.84
C PHE A 76 21.60 -3.18 12.49
N TRP A 77 20.58 -3.84 11.93
CA TRP A 77 20.80 -5.00 11.07
C TRP A 77 20.87 -4.54 9.63
N ALA A 78 21.93 -4.92 8.91
CA ALA A 78 22.02 -4.70 7.47
C ALA A 78 21.51 -5.94 6.74
N VAL A 79 20.51 -5.78 5.87
CA VAL A 79 19.83 -6.90 5.20
C VAL A 79 20.04 -6.83 3.70
N GLN A 80 20.58 -7.91 3.12
CA GLN A 80 20.65 -8.12 1.67
C GLN A 80 19.64 -9.20 1.27
N VAL A 81 18.73 -8.87 0.36
CA VAL A 81 17.74 -9.78 -0.21
C VAL A 81 18.28 -10.39 -1.50
N LYS A 82 18.21 -11.72 -1.61
CA LYS A 82 18.61 -12.45 -2.82
C LYS A 82 17.57 -13.50 -3.18
N THR A 83 17.32 -13.65 -4.47
CA THR A 83 16.36 -14.62 -5.00
C THR A 83 17.05 -15.62 -5.91
N ASP A 84 16.54 -16.85 -5.91
CA ASP A 84 16.90 -17.90 -6.86
C ASP A 84 15.63 -18.64 -7.31
N SER A 85 15.36 -18.65 -8.62
CA SER A 85 14.17 -19.28 -9.21
C SER A 85 14.35 -20.78 -9.48
N SER A 86 15.54 -21.32 -9.27
CA SER A 86 15.83 -22.74 -9.50
C SER A 86 15.11 -23.62 -8.47
N GLU A 87 14.60 -24.76 -8.91
CA GLU A 87 14.01 -25.74 -8.00
C GLU A 87 15.06 -26.26 -7.00
N ASN A 88 14.68 -26.29 -5.71
CA ASN A 88 15.56 -26.73 -4.62
C ASN A 88 16.90 -25.97 -4.53
N ALA A 89 16.92 -24.71 -4.96
CA ALA A 89 18.08 -23.83 -4.85
C ALA A 89 18.63 -23.78 -3.42
N ASN A 90 19.96 -23.83 -3.32
CA ASN A 90 20.69 -23.65 -2.09
C ASN A 90 21.95 -22.83 -2.35
N TRP A 91 22.15 -21.78 -1.56
CA TRP A 91 23.30 -20.90 -1.70
C TRP A 91 24.60 -21.57 -1.28
N LEU A 92 25.60 -21.48 -2.15
CA LEU A 92 26.98 -21.90 -1.95
C LEU A 92 27.88 -20.69 -1.73
N VAL A 93 29.03 -20.92 -1.08
CA VAL A 93 30.06 -19.88 -0.85
C VAL A 93 30.59 -19.29 -2.17
N THR A 94 30.50 -20.05 -3.26
CA THR A 94 31.00 -19.67 -4.58
C THR A 94 29.99 -18.94 -5.45
N ASP A 95 28.73 -18.87 -5.03
CA ASP A 95 27.69 -18.27 -5.86
C ASP A 95 27.91 -16.77 -5.96
N ALA A 96 27.85 -16.23 -7.17
CA ALA A 96 28.20 -14.83 -7.44
C ALA A 96 27.33 -13.86 -6.62
N ALA A 97 26.03 -14.14 -6.51
CA ALA A 97 25.11 -13.33 -5.71
C ALA A 97 25.43 -13.37 -4.21
N PHE A 98 25.88 -14.52 -3.69
CA PHE A 98 26.35 -14.64 -2.31
C PHE A 98 27.64 -13.85 -2.08
N VAL A 99 28.63 -14.01 -2.97
CA VAL A 99 29.90 -13.26 -2.91
C VAL A 99 29.65 -11.75 -2.94
N HIS A 100 28.74 -11.30 -3.81
CA HIS A 100 28.36 -9.89 -3.91
C HIS A 100 27.73 -9.37 -2.62
N ALA A 101 26.77 -10.10 -2.03
CA ALA A 101 26.16 -9.72 -0.76
C ALA A 101 27.20 -9.60 0.38
N ILE A 102 28.13 -10.56 0.48
CA ILE A 102 29.21 -10.50 1.46
C ILE A 102 30.17 -9.32 1.22
N SER A 103 30.49 -9.03 -0.04
CA SER A 103 31.31 -7.86 -0.40
C SER A 103 30.63 -6.56 0.03
N ARG A 104 29.30 -6.46 -0.15
CA ARG A 104 28.51 -5.32 0.31
C ARG A 104 28.54 -5.19 1.84
N PHE A 105 28.33 -6.27 2.57
CA PHE A 105 28.44 -6.27 4.03
C PHE A 105 29.82 -5.86 4.52
N CYS A 106 30.90 -6.31 3.87
CA CYS A 106 32.26 -5.88 4.19
C CYS A 106 32.48 -4.39 3.92
N SER A 107 31.85 -3.84 2.88
CA SER A 107 31.91 -2.40 2.59
C SER A 107 31.22 -1.60 3.69
N ILE A 108 30.06 -2.06 4.16
CA ILE A 108 29.33 -1.45 5.28
C ILE A 108 30.13 -1.60 6.59
N GLU A 109 30.76 -2.74 6.83
CA GLU A 109 31.61 -2.97 8.01
C GLU A 109 32.74 -1.96 8.11
N GLN A 110 33.43 -1.70 7.00
CA GLN A 110 34.55 -0.75 6.98
C GLN A 110 34.10 0.69 7.28
N GLN A 111 32.91 1.07 6.84
CA GLN A 111 32.40 2.44 6.98
C GLN A 111 31.64 2.66 8.30
N HIS A 112 30.89 1.65 8.76
CA HIS A 112 29.87 1.78 9.79
C HIS A 112 29.86 0.62 10.81
N GLY A 113 30.86 -0.26 10.81
CA GLY A 113 30.89 -1.50 11.59
C GLY A 113 30.49 -1.42 13.07
N PRO A 114 30.93 -0.39 13.84
CA PRO A 114 30.50 -0.21 15.23
C PRO A 114 29.00 0.01 15.42
N ARG A 115 28.30 0.52 14.39
CA ARG A 115 26.84 0.75 14.40
C ARG A 115 26.06 -0.47 13.91
N ILE A 116 26.71 -1.45 13.28
CA ILE A 116 26.05 -2.67 12.82
C ILE A 116 26.08 -3.72 13.92
N ASP A 117 24.93 -4.30 14.23
CA ASP A 117 24.83 -5.44 15.13
C ASP A 117 24.98 -6.77 14.39
N GLN A 118 24.25 -6.94 13.28
CA GLN A 118 24.24 -8.17 12.47
C GLN A 118 24.07 -7.87 10.98
N TYR A 119 24.52 -8.80 10.15
CA TYR A 119 24.30 -8.79 8.69
C TYR A 119 23.34 -9.92 8.33
N HIS A 120 22.23 -9.68 7.66
CA HIS A 120 21.23 -10.71 7.35
C HIS A 120 21.22 -10.98 5.85
N PHE A 121 21.68 -12.17 5.46
CA PHE A 121 21.47 -12.68 4.12
C PHE A 121 20.08 -13.30 4.06
N PHE A 122 19.15 -12.63 3.40
CA PHE A 122 17.74 -12.99 3.34
C PHE A 122 17.38 -13.53 1.96
N SER A 123 16.79 -14.72 1.88
CA SER A 123 16.46 -15.33 0.60
C SER A 123 15.28 -16.29 0.64
N ASN A 124 14.61 -16.51 -0.49
CA ASN A 124 13.65 -17.60 -0.67
C ASN A 124 14.31 -18.99 -0.56
N ALA A 125 15.59 -19.07 -0.94
CA ALA A 125 16.39 -20.29 -0.92
C ALA A 125 17.19 -20.42 0.39
N GLY A 126 17.42 -21.67 0.80
CA GLY A 126 18.27 -21.98 1.96
C GLY A 126 19.76 -21.81 1.63
N VAL A 127 20.60 -21.87 2.66
CA VAL A 127 22.03 -22.10 2.44
C VAL A 127 22.31 -23.59 2.39
N TYR A 128 23.25 -23.98 1.53
CA TYR A 128 23.67 -25.36 1.46
C TYR A 128 24.32 -25.80 2.78
N ILE A 129 23.84 -26.92 3.32
CA ILE A 129 24.42 -27.58 4.49
C ILE A 129 24.76 -29.03 4.09
N PRO A 130 26.03 -29.43 4.17
CA PRO A 130 26.43 -30.78 3.81
C PRO A 130 25.84 -31.79 4.79
N ASP A 131 25.46 -32.95 4.26
CA ASP A 131 25.02 -34.09 5.06
C ASP A 131 26.13 -34.54 6.03
N ARG A 132 25.74 -35.14 7.16
CA ARG A 132 26.68 -35.64 8.19
C ARG A 132 27.68 -36.65 7.64
N SER A 133 27.32 -37.39 6.59
CA SER A 133 28.17 -38.38 5.93
C SER A 133 29.11 -37.79 4.88
N ALA A 134 29.03 -36.49 4.58
CA ALA A 134 29.84 -35.86 3.55
C ALA A 134 31.32 -35.83 3.93
N LYS A 135 32.16 -36.58 3.20
CA LYS A 135 33.62 -36.62 3.39
C LYS A 135 34.41 -35.83 2.35
N LYS A 136 33.78 -35.47 1.22
CA LYS A 136 34.45 -34.78 0.11
C LYS A 136 34.73 -33.33 0.51
N LEU A 137 36.01 -32.92 0.50
CA LEU A 137 36.46 -31.59 0.90
C LEU A 137 35.70 -30.46 0.18
N LYS A 138 35.55 -30.58 -1.14
CA LYS A 138 34.83 -29.61 -1.98
C LYS A 138 33.39 -29.39 -1.51
N THR A 139 32.73 -30.47 -1.09
CA THR A 139 31.34 -30.46 -0.60
C THR A 139 31.25 -29.82 0.78
N LEU A 140 32.23 -30.06 1.65
CA LEU A 140 32.26 -29.40 2.96
C LEU A 140 32.49 -27.89 2.80
N MET A 141 33.46 -27.51 1.98
CA MET A 141 33.87 -26.11 1.75
C MET A 141 32.81 -25.23 1.09
N SER A 142 31.82 -25.82 0.42
CA SER A 142 30.82 -25.04 -0.33
C SER A 142 29.73 -24.45 0.55
N SER A 143 29.68 -24.79 1.84
CA SER A 143 28.61 -24.36 2.76
C SER A 143 28.88 -23.00 3.42
N PRO A 144 28.03 -21.98 3.17
CA PRO A 144 28.13 -20.69 3.86
C PRO A 144 27.93 -20.82 5.37
N MET A 145 27.00 -21.68 5.80
CA MET A 145 26.71 -21.90 7.21
C MET A 145 27.91 -22.47 7.97
N ARG A 146 28.56 -23.52 7.42
CA ARG A 146 29.71 -24.14 8.06
C ARG A 146 30.94 -23.22 8.08
N LEU A 147 31.14 -22.45 7.02
CA LEU A 147 32.18 -21.41 6.99
C LEU A 147 31.96 -20.38 8.10
N ARG A 148 30.74 -19.86 8.25
CA ARG A 148 30.36 -18.96 9.35
C ARG A 148 30.66 -19.58 10.71
N GLU A 149 30.23 -20.82 10.95
CA GLU A 149 30.45 -21.53 12.23
C GLU A 149 31.95 -21.62 12.55
N ALA A 150 32.78 -21.97 11.55
CA ALA A 150 34.22 -22.03 11.71
C ALA A 150 34.84 -20.65 12.04
N CYS A 151 34.34 -19.57 11.44
CA CYS A 151 34.77 -18.21 11.79
C CYS A 151 34.37 -17.80 13.21
N ILE A 152 33.23 -18.26 13.73
CA ILE A 152 32.79 -17.97 15.11
C ILE A 152 33.67 -18.67 16.14
N GLN A 153 34.12 -19.89 15.83
CA GLN A 153 34.95 -20.71 16.71
C GLN A 153 36.43 -20.30 16.71
N ALA A 154 36.91 -19.72 15.62
CA ALA A 154 38.28 -19.22 15.52
C ALA A 154 38.46 -17.89 16.27
N ASN A 155 39.68 -17.62 16.77
CA ASN A 155 40.00 -16.32 17.37
C ASN A 155 40.54 -15.33 16.32
N ALA A 156 41.18 -15.83 15.27
CA ALA A 156 41.77 -15.04 14.20
C ALA A 156 41.44 -15.61 12.80
N PRO A 157 41.53 -14.79 11.73
CA PRO A 157 41.26 -15.24 10.36
C PRO A 157 42.16 -16.39 9.87
N SER A 158 43.37 -16.53 10.42
CA SER A 158 44.32 -17.61 10.09
C SER A 158 44.08 -18.89 10.87
N GLU A 159 43.15 -18.88 11.84
CA GLU A 159 42.82 -20.01 12.71
C GLU A 159 41.47 -20.64 12.33
N VAL A 160 40.89 -20.27 11.19
CA VAL A 160 39.66 -20.90 10.71
C VAL A 160 39.97 -22.37 10.44
N ALA A 161 39.19 -23.27 11.05
CA ALA A 161 39.47 -24.70 10.94
C ALA A 161 39.41 -25.19 9.49
N ASN A 162 40.36 -26.05 9.11
CA ASN A 162 40.27 -26.75 7.83
C ASN A 162 39.03 -27.66 7.80
N PRO A 163 38.32 -27.75 6.65
CA PRO A 163 38.70 -27.22 5.34
C PRO A 163 38.23 -25.79 5.02
N TYR A 164 37.60 -25.12 5.99
CA TYR A 164 36.93 -23.84 5.78
C TYR A 164 37.90 -22.67 5.60
N GLN A 165 39.15 -22.77 6.09
CA GLN A 165 40.20 -21.78 5.79
C GLN A 165 40.33 -21.54 4.28
N THR A 166 40.40 -22.62 3.47
CA THR A 166 40.54 -22.46 2.03
C THR A 166 39.29 -21.84 1.38
N ALA A 167 38.10 -22.10 1.93
CA ALA A 167 36.87 -21.45 1.46
C ALA A 167 36.86 -19.96 1.83
N PHE A 168 37.31 -19.63 3.05
CA PHE A 168 37.48 -18.27 3.55
C PHE A 168 38.41 -17.45 2.65
N ASP A 169 39.62 -17.97 2.38
CA ASP A 169 40.63 -17.28 1.57
C ASP A 169 40.12 -17.02 0.14
N ARG A 170 39.40 -18.00 -0.43
CA ARG A 170 38.77 -17.86 -1.75
C ARG A 170 37.68 -16.82 -1.74
N LEU A 171 36.83 -16.79 -0.71
CA LEU A 171 35.78 -15.79 -0.57
C LEU A 171 36.38 -14.39 -0.40
N ALA A 172 37.40 -14.22 0.45
CA ALA A 172 38.11 -12.95 0.63
C ALA A 172 38.69 -12.43 -0.68
N LYS A 173 39.32 -13.32 -1.46
CA LYS A 173 39.85 -13.00 -2.78
C LYS A 173 38.75 -12.65 -3.79
N ALA A 174 37.65 -13.41 -3.81
CA ALA A 174 36.55 -13.19 -4.76
C ALA A 174 35.77 -11.90 -4.45
N ALA A 175 35.51 -11.63 -3.17
CA ALA A 175 34.87 -10.40 -2.71
C ALA A 175 35.81 -9.19 -2.70
N GLN A 176 37.13 -9.41 -2.89
CA GLN A 176 38.20 -8.41 -2.89
C GLN A 176 38.28 -7.59 -1.59
N VAL A 177 38.19 -8.29 -0.45
CA VAL A 177 38.13 -7.66 0.88
C VAL A 177 39.27 -8.14 1.79
N PRO A 178 39.73 -7.31 2.73
CA PRO A 178 40.71 -7.74 3.74
C PRO A 178 40.18 -8.89 4.60
N ALA A 179 41.04 -9.87 4.87
CA ALA A 179 40.68 -11.05 5.69
C ALA A 179 40.11 -10.68 7.06
N ALA A 180 40.67 -9.68 7.74
CA ALA A 180 40.16 -9.23 9.05
C ALA A 180 38.71 -8.72 8.99
N VAL A 181 38.36 -7.98 7.94
CA VAL A 181 37.01 -7.44 7.72
C VAL A 181 36.04 -8.57 7.41
N LEU A 182 36.40 -9.46 6.47
CA LEU A 182 35.56 -10.62 6.14
C LEU A 182 35.30 -11.49 7.37
N PHE A 183 36.32 -11.69 8.20
CA PHE A 183 36.19 -12.46 9.43
C PHE A 183 35.19 -11.82 10.41
N GLY A 184 35.28 -10.51 10.62
CA GLY A 184 34.33 -9.75 11.44
C GLY A 184 32.89 -9.81 10.93
N VAL A 185 32.71 -9.72 9.61
CA VAL A 185 31.40 -9.88 8.96
C VAL A 185 30.87 -11.29 9.12
N MET A 186 31.64 -12.32 8.73
CA MET A 186 31.18 -13.71 8.76
C MET A 186 30.75 -14.18 10.14
N ARG A 187 31.36 -13.66 11.22
CA ARG A 187 30.94 -13.94 12.60
C ARG A 187 29.55 -13.37 12.94
N ARG A 188 29.13 -12.31 12.26
CA ARG A 188 27.87 -11.58 12.49
C ARG A 188 26.83 -11.77 11.39
N VAL A 189 27.15 -12.50 10.32
CA VAL A 189 26.17 -12.87 9.28
C VAL A 189 25.11 -13.81 9.86
N MET A 190 23.84 -13.56 9.59
CA MET A 190 22.68 -14.41 9.86
C MET A 190 22.08 -14.84 8.53
N PHE A 191 21.70 -16.11 8.41
CA PHE A 191 20.98 -16.61 7.24
C PHE A 191 19.49 -16.65 7.54
N ARG A 192 18.68 -15.95 6.75
CA ARG A 192 17.22 -15.86 6.91
C ARG A 192 16.53 -16.44 5.69
N ARG A 193 15.60 -17.37 5.93
CA ARG A 193 14.75 -17.93 4.89
C ARG A 193 13.40 -17.22 4.88
N GLY A 194 13.08 -16.64 3.73
CA GLY A 194 11.81 -15.98 3.43
C GLY A 194 10.74 -16.92 2.90
N PRO A 195 9.60 -16.34 2.47
CA PRO A 195 8.62 -17.05 1.68
C PRO A 195 9.22 -17.59 0.36
N PRO A 196 8.60 -18.60 -0.26
CA PRO A 196 9.02 -19.07 -1.58
C PRO A 196 8.87 -17.96 -2.63
N LEU A 197 9.74 -17.93 -3.65
CA LEU A 197 9.68 -16.91 -4.70
C LEU A 197 8.41 -17.04 -5.55
N ARG A 198 7.91 -18.25 -5.80
CA ARG A 198 6.59 -18.46 -6.41
C ARG A 198 5.56 -18.64 -5.30
N GLY A 199 4.49 -17.84 -5.34
CA GLY A 199 3.44 -17.86 -4.32
C GLY A 199 3.87 -17.26 -2.98
N TYR A 200 4.78 -16.28 -2.98
CA TYR A 200 5.07 -15.53 -1.75
C TYR A 200 3.81 -14.84 -1.26
N GLU A 201 2.99 -14.28 -2.15
CA GLU A 201 1.73 -13.61 -1.80
C GLU A 201 0.81 -14.54 -1.01
N ASP A 202 0.56 -15.75 -1.52
CA ASP A 202 -0.22 -16.77 -0.79
C ASP A 202 0.37 -17.07 0.58
N THR A 203 1.70 -17.14 0.68
CA THR A 203 2.40 -17.35 1.95
C THR A 203 2.23 -16.14 2.89
N MET A 204 2.27 -14.93 2.36
CA MET A 204 2.05 -13.70 3.11
C MET A 204 0.64 -13.69 3.70
N ILE A 205 -0.38 -13.93 2.86
CA ILE A 205 -1.79 -13.93 3.26
C ILE A 205 -2.11 -15.07 4.23
N ALA A 206 -1.58 -16.27 4.01
CA ALA A 206 -1.92 -17.44 4.82
C ALA A 206 -1.17 -17.52 6.15
N LYS A 207 0.03 -16.92 6.26
CA LYS A 207 0.92 -17.14 7.41
C LYS A 207 1.51 -15.87 8.02
N VAL A 208 1.86 -14.88 7.20
CA VAL A 208 2.61 -13.70 7.66
C VAL A 208 1.65 -12.64 8.19
N ILE A 209 0.71 -12.18 7.38
CA ILE A 209 -0.26 -11.14 7.77
C ILE A 209 -1.15 -11.60 8.94
N PRO A 210 -1.67 -12.83 9.00
CA PRO A 210 -2.45 -13.30 10.15
C PRO A 210 -1.66 -13.36 11.46
N ALA A 211 -0.33 -13.34 11.41
CA ALA A 211 0.51 -13.31 12.59
C ALA A 211 0.61 -11.92 13.25
N LEU A 212 0.12 -10.87 12.58
CA LEU A 212 -0.03 -9.54 13.16
C LEU A 212 -1.13 -9.53 14.23
N PRO A 213 -0.99 -8.68 15.27
CA PRO A 213 -2.07 -8.47 16.25
C PRO A 213 -3.38 -8.10 15.55
N ASP A 214 -4.48 -8.73 15.99
CA ASP A 214 -5.84 -8.53 15.49
C ASP A 214 -6.10 -8.84 14.00
N CYS A 215 -5.13 -9.38 13.27
CA CYS A 215 -5.32 -9.77 11.88
C CYS A 215 -5.77 -11.23 11.72
N ALA A 216 -5.55 -12.08 12.73
CA ALA A 216 -5.82 -13.52 12.66
C ALA A 216 -7.29 -13.88 12.38
N SER A 217 -8.23 -13.04 12.80
CA SER A 217 -9.69 -13.26 12.62
C SER A 217 -10.25 -12.60 11.36
N LEU A 218 -9.43 -11.90 10.57
CA LEU A 218 -9.89 -11.24 9.35
C LEU A 218 -10.17 -12.27 8.25
N HIS A 219 -11.13 -11.96 7.39
CA HIS A 219 -11.39 -12.76 6.20
C HIS A 219 -10.33 -12.51 5.13
N ASN A 220 -10.12 -13.46 4.20
CA ASN A 220 -9.05 -13.42 3.20
C ASN A 220 -8.98 -12.10 2.41
N LYS A 221 -10.11 -11.54 1.96
CA LYS A 221 -10.10 -10.24 1.26
C LYS A 221 -9.48 -9.10 2.08
N LYS A 222 -9.70 -9.07 3.40
CA LYS A 222 -9.11 -8.05 4.27
C LYS A 222 -7.63 -8.31 4.55
N LEU A 223 -7.24 -9.58 4.65
CA LEU A 223 -5.82 -9.95 4.73
C LEU A 223 -5.06 -9.52 3.48
N VAL A 224 -5.65 -9.69 2.30
CA VAL A 224 -5.12 -9.20 1.02
C VAL A 224 -4.96 -7.67 1.06
N GLN A 225 -6.03 -6.95 1.42
CA GLN A 225 -5.96 -5.48 1.54
C GLN A 225 -4.86 -5.02 2.50
N VAL A 226 -4.73 -5.62 3.69
CA VAL A 226 -3.66 -5.29 4.64
C VAL A 226 -2.28 -5.58 4.04
N CYS A 227 -2.14 -6.68 3.29
CA CYS A 227 -0.88 -7.02 2.63
C CYS A 227 -0.52 -5.97 1.57
N ASP A 228 -1.47 -5.61 0.70
CA ASP A 228 -1.26 -4.67 -0.40
C ASP A 228 -0.89 -3.27 0.12
N GLU A 229 -1.58 -2.80 1.16
CA GLU A 229 -1.28 -1.51 1.80
C GLU A 229 0.13 -1.50 2.43
N LEU A 230 0.54 -2.60 3.09
CA LEU A 230 1.89 -2.73 3.63
C LEU A 230 2.95 -2.85 2.52
N MET A 231 2.64 -3.54 1.42
CA MET A 231 3.51 -3.64 0.26
C MET A 231 3.70 -2.27 -0.39
N GLY A 232 2.62 -1.50 -0.58
CA GLY A 232 2.65 -0.13 -1.10
C GLY A 232 3.42 0.83 -0.20
N LEU A 233 3.33 0.66 1.12
CA LEU A 233 4.13 1.42 2.09
C LEU A 233 5.64 1.15 1.89
N VAL A 234 6.04 -0.12 1.72
CA VAL A 234 7.44 -0.50 1.47
C VAL A 234 7.90 -0.05 0.09
N GLU A 235 7.08 -0.23 -0.94
CA GLU A 235 7.35 0.24 -2.30
C GLU A 235 7.63 1.75 -2.31
N THR A 236 6.75 2.54 -1.68
CA THR A 236 6.89 4.00 -1.58
C THR A 236 8.20 4.38 -0.89
N ALA A 237 8.55 3.71 0.20
CA ALA A 237 9.80 3.95 0.91
C ALA A 237 11.03 3.48 0.10
N SER A 238 10.93 2.42 -0.69
CA SER A 238 11.99 1.97 -1.60
C SER A 238 12.17 2.91 -2.79
N GLY A 239 11.14 3.62 -3.24
CA GLY A 239 11.19 4.62 -4.31
C GLY A 239 11.95 5.91 -3.93
N ILE A 240 12.47 6.64 -4.91
CA ILE A 240 12.96 8.01 -4.70
C ILE A 240 11.73 8.92 -4.80
N PRO A 241 11.43 9.78 -3.80
CA PRO A 241 10.35 10.75 -3.93
C PRO A 241 10.68 11.74 -5.05
N THR A 242 10.19 11.48 -6.27
CA THR A 242 10.36 12.34 -7.44
C THR A 242 9.01 12.93 -7.83
N GLY A 243 8.48 13.81 -6.98
CA GLY A 243 7.24 14.53 -7.27
C GLY A 243 6.74 15.34 -6.07
N GLY A 244 6.39 16.61 -6.31
CA GLY A 244 5.78 17.51 -5.31
C GLY A 244 6.62 18.73 -4.94
N LEU A 245 5.99 19.67 -4.23
CA LEU A 245 6.60 20.90 -3.69
C LEU A 245 7.80 20.61 -2.77
N ASP A 246 7.88 19.42 -2.17
CA ASP A 246 8.97 19.01 -1.28
C ASP A 246 10.33 18.92 -1.97
N GLY A 247 10.36 18.56 -3.27
CA GLY A 247 11.60 18.60 -4.06
C GLY A 247 12.08 20.02 -4.37
N VAL A 248 11.18 21.01 -4.27
CA VAL A 248 11.45 22.44 -4.54
C VAL A 248 11.86 23.17 -3.26
N PHE A 249 11.34 22.77 -2.10
CA PHE A 249 11.57 23.45 -0.81
C PHE A 249 12.62 22.81 0.10
N ALA A 250 13.16 21.65 -0.24
CA ALA A 250 14.11 21.00 0.64
C ALA A 250 15.47 21.71 0.68
N TYR A 251 15.90 22.06 1.88
CA TYR A 251 17.29 22.43 2.16
C TYR A 251 18.19 21.26 1.75
N ILE A 252 19.06 21.51 0.78
CA ILE A 252 20.06 20.56 0.30
C ILE A 252 21.09 20.39 1.42
N GLU A 253 21.19 19.19 2.00
CA GLU A 253 22.29 18.85 2.90
C GLU A 253 23.62 18.80 2.13
N ALA A 254 24.76 18.77 2.85
CA ALA A 254 26.10 18.69 2.25
C ALA A 254 26.31 17.45 1.33
N ASN A 255 25.42 16.44 1.41
CA ASN A 255 25.39 15.26 0.55
C ASN A 255 24.57 15.44 -0.75
N GLY A 256 23.95 16.61 -0.96
CA GLY A 256 23.19 16.92 -2.17
C GLY A 256 21.74 16.43 -2.20
N ARG A 257 21.18 15.90 -1.09
CA ARG A 257 19.79 15.38 -1.05
C ARG A 257 18.89 16.14 -0.06
N PRO A 258 17.59 16.28 -0.38
CA PRO A 258 16.55 16.72 0.56
C PRO A 258 16.47 15.88 1.84
N ASP A 259 16.41 16.50 3.02
CA ASP A 259 16.13 15.82 4.31
C ASP A 259 14.78 15.06 4.27
N VAL A 260 13.78 15.62 3.58
CA VAL A 260 12.47 14.97 3.35
C VAL A 260 12.60 13.66 2.56
N SER A 261 13.51 13.61 1.57
CA SER A 261 13.76 12.39 0.80
C SER A 261 14.42 11.28 1.61
N LEU A 262 15.17 11.62 2.66
CA LEU A 262 15.75 10.64 3.59
C LEU A 262 14.70 10.13 4.59
N ARG A 263 13.82 11.00 5.09
CA ARG A 263 12.71 10.58 5.98
C ARG A 263 11.73 9.66 5.27
N GLY A 264 11.43 9.90 4.00
CA GLY A 264 10.56 9.04 3.19
C GLY A 264 11.08 7.60 3.02
N LYS A 265 12.37 7.35 3.26
CA LYS A 265 12.97 6.00 3.25
C LYS A 265 12.73 5.21 4.54
N CYS A 266 12.27 5.87 5.60
CA CYS A 266 12.15 5.29 6.94
C CYS A 266 10.69 4.98 7.27
N ILE A 267 10.42 3.69 7.53
CA ILE A 267 9.13 3.21 7.99
C ILE A 267 9.23 2.99 9.50
N THR A 268 8.51 3.80 10.26
CA THR A 268 8.35 3.60 11.71
C THR A 268 7.32 2.52 12.00
N LEU A 269 7.41 1.87 13.16
CA LEU A 269 6.38 0.91 13.59
C LEU A 269 5.02 1.57 13.79
N GLU A 270 4.97 2.86 14.13
CA GLU A 270 3.73 3.61 14.26
C GLU A 270 3.06 3.80 12.89
N SER A 271 3.81 4.26 11.88
CA SER A 271 3.31 4.38 10.50
C SER A 271 2.74 3.06 9.98
N ALA A 272 3.42 1.93 10.25
CA ALA A 272 2.95 0.61 9.85
C ALA A 272 1.67 0.19 10.62
N ARG A 273 1.54 0.51 11.91
CA ARG A 273 0.30 0.25 12.67
C ARG A 273 -0.87 1.04 12.14
N THR A 274 -0.69 2.34 11.86
CA THR A 274 -1.73 3.19 11.28
C THR A 274 -2.19 2.64 9.92
N CYS A 275 -1.26 2.21 9.08
CA CYS A 275 -1.56 1.56 7.80
C CYS A 275 -2.43 0.30 8.00
N ILE A 276 -2.06 -0.57 8.94
CA ILE A 276 -2.84 -1.78 9.27
C ILE A 276 -4.23 -1.42 9.81
N GLU A 277 -4.33 -0.46 10.73
CA GLU A 277 -5.61 -0.03 11.31
C GLU A 277 -6.56 0.52 10.24
N ASN A 278 -6.06 1.35 9.33
CA ASN A 278 -6.84 1.89 8.22
C ASN A 278 -7.30 0.77 7.27
N ALA A 279 -6.40 -0.15 6.89
CA ALA A 279 -6.73 -1.27 6.02
C ALA A 279 -7.76 -2.25 6.65
N ARG A 280 -7.71 -2.39 7.98
CA ARG A 280 -8.66 -3.20 8.76
C ARG A 280 -10.06 -2.58 8.81
N GLN A 281 -10.16 -1.26 8.81
CA GLN A 281 -11.45 -0.60 8.82
C GLN A 281 -12.22 -0.96 7.55
N SER A 282 -13.44 -1.44 7.73
CA SER A 282 -14.38 -1.58 6.63
C SER A 282 -15.07 -0.24 6.49
N ALA A 283 -14.73 0.53 5.46
CA ALA A 283 -15.64 1.58 5.03
C ALA A 283 -17.00 0.92 4.80
N PHE A 284 -18.01 1.32 5.57
CA PHE A 284 -19.37 0.82 5.40
C PHE A 284 -19.78 1.10 3.95
N ARG A 285 -20.13 0.07 3.18
CA ARG A 285 -20.50 0.21 1.77
C ARG A 285 -22.01 0.21 1.60
N TYR A 286 -22.56 1.23 0.96
CA TYR A 286 -23.97 1.25 0.57
C TYR A 286 -24.20 0.31 -0.63
N ILE A 287 -25.29 -0.47 -0.60
CA ILE A 287 -25.74 -1.27 -1.75
C ILE A 287 -26.23 -0.30 -2.82
N ASN A 288 -25.89 -0.55 -4.10
CA ASN A 288 -26.36 0.26 -5.22
C ASN A 288 -27.89 0.40 -5.19
N VAL A 289 -28.37 1.63 -4.95
CA VAL A 289 -29.81 1.95 -4.80
C VAL A 289 -30.45 2.30 -6.15
N GLY A 290 -29.75 2.09 -7.27
CA GLY A 290 -30.28 2.20 -8.64
C GLY A 290 -30.57 3.62 -9.13
N GLY A 291 -30.35 4.66 -8.31
CA GLY A 291 -30.64 6.05 -8.64
C GLY A 291 -29.46 6.80 -9.28
N GLY A 292 -28.24 6.53 -8.83
CA GLY A 292 -27.03 7.24 -9.27
C GLY A 292 -27.01 8.74 -8.87
N LEU A 293 -25.81 9.31 -8.76
CA LEU A 293 -25.66 10.76 -8.66
C LEU A 293 -25.96 11.38 -10.03
N PRO A 294 -26.90 12.34 -10.12
CA PRO A 294 -27.31 12.90 -11.39
C PRO A 294 -26.31 13.95 -11.88
N LEU A 295 -25.16 13.50 -12.36
CA LEU A 295 -24.07 14.35 -12.87
C LEU A 295 -24.34 14.76 -14.32
N GLY A 296 -24.05 16.02 -14.66
CA GLY A 296 -24.16 16.55 -16.01
C GLY A 296 -25.57 16.92 -16.46
N ASN A 297 -26.58 16.78 -15.59
CA ASN A 297 -27.99 17.03 -15.94
C ASN A 297 -28.60 18.18 -15.12
N VAL A 298 -28.13 19.40 -15.38
CA VAL A 298 -28.48 20.61 -14.60
C VAL A 298 -29.87 21.17 -14.94
N LYS A 299 -30.45 20.78 -16.08
CA LYS A 299 -31.69 21.37 -16.61
C LYS A 299 -32.90 20.92 -15.76
N GLY A 300 -33.57 21.87 -15.10
CA GLY A 300 -34.73 21.62 -14.24
C GLY A 300 -34.42 21.37 -12.77
N GLN A 301 -33.23 20.85 -12.43
CA GLN A 301 -32.84 20.61 -11.02
C GLN A 301 -32.75 21.89 -10.19
N ARG A 302 -32.27 22.99 -10.80
CA ARG A 302 -32.18 24.30 -10.16
C ARG A 302 -33.55 24.80 -9.70
N ASP A 303 -34.53 24.73 -10.61
CA ASP A 303 -35.88 25.27 -10.38
C ASP A 303 -36.63 24.42 -9.35
N VAL A 304 -36.47 23.09 -9.43
CA VAL A 304 -37.02 22.15 -8.44
C VAL A 304 -36.44 22.41 -7.06
N LEU A 305 -35.11 22.56 -6.95
CA LEU A 305 -34.46 22.88 -5.68
C LEU A 305 -34.94 24.23 -5.13
N HIS A 306 -35.00 25.27 -5.97
CA HIS A 306 -35.46 26.60 -5.57
C HIS A 306 -36.88 26.55 -5.01
N ARG A 307 -37.80 25.87 -5.71
CA ARG A 307 -39.20 25.69 -5.30
C ARG A 307 -39.29 24.96 -3.95
N LYS A 308 -38.51 23.89 -3.76
CA LYS A 308 -38.46 23.14 -2.50
C LYS A 308 -37.92 23.97 -1.33
N MET A 309 -36.85 24.73 -1.55
CA MET A 309 -36.27 25.58 -0.51
C MET A 309 -37.17 26.75 -0.12
N ARG A 310 -37.91 27.30 -1.10
CA ARG A 310 -38.94 28.32 -0.86
C ARG A 310 -40.08 27.78 -0.01
N ASN A 311 -40.61 26.60 -0.35
CA ASN A 311 -41.68 25.96 0.43
C ASN A 311 -41.22 25.52 1.83
N ALA A 312 -39.91 25.30 1.99
CA ALA A 312 -39.28 24.99 3.27
C ALA A 312 -38.88 26.24 4.09
N TYR A 313 -39.21 27.46 3.67
CA TYR A 313 -38.85 28.72 4.35
C TYR A 313 -37.33 28.92 4.52
N ILE A 314 -36.51 28.34 3.64
CA ILE A 314 -35.04 28.46 3.63
C ILE A 314 -34.50 29.07 2.32
N GLU A 315 -35.34 29.76 1.55
CA GLU A 315 -34.99 30.39 0.26
C GLU A 315 -33.73 31.26 0.33
N GLY A 316 -33.50 31.97 1.45
CA GLY A 316 -32.31 32.80 1.64
C GLY A 316 -30.97 32.04 1.60
N GLN A 317 -30.98 30.70 1.68
CA GLN A 317 -29.78 29.86 1.58
C GLN A 317 -29.55 29.30 0.17
N PHE A 318 -30.49 29.51 -0.76
CA PHE A 318 -30.51 28.85 -2.06
C PHE A 318 -29.22 29.07 -2.87
N GLU A 319 -28.80 30.31 -3.07
CA GLU A 319 -27.62 30.62 -3.89
C GLU A 319 -26.34 29.98 -3.33
N SER A 320 -26.22 29.91 -2.00
CA SER A 320 -25.08 29.28 -1.33
C SER A 320 -25.08 27.76 -1.52
N ILE A 321 -26.24 27.10 -1.40
CA ILE A 321 -26.37 25.66 -1.61
C ILE A 321 -26.17 25.30 -3.07
N TRP A 322 -26.73 26.09 -3.99
CA TRP A 322 -26.60 25.87 -5.43
C TRP A 322 -25.14 26.00 -5.89
N SER A 323 -24.41 27.01 -5.40
CA SER A 323 -22.98 27.15 -5.70
C SER A 323 -22.18 25.93 -5.24
N ARG A 324 -22.48 25.37 -4.06
CA ARG A 324 -21.86 24.12 -3.58
C ARG A 324 -22.23 22.92 -4.45
N ALA A 325 -23.47 22.85 -4.94
CA ALA A 325 -23.92 21.80 -5.86
C ALA A 325 -23.06 21.79 -7.14
N MET A 326 -22.88 22.95 -7.77
CA MET A 326 -22.06 23.08 -8.99
C MET A 326 -20.58 22.74 -8.72
N SER A 327 -20.05 23.15 -7.56
CA SER A 327 -18.68 22.81 -7.19
C SER A 327 -18.49 21.32 -6.92
N ALA A 328 -19.46 20.67 -6.27
CA ALA A 328 -19.45 19.24 -6.03
C ALA A 328 -19.55 18.45 -7.35
N GLU A 329 -20.44 18.86 -8.24
CA GLU A 329 -20.59 18.25 -9.57
C GLU A 329 -19.28 18.32 -10.38
N SER A 330 -18.67 19.51 -10.47
CA SER A 330 -17.40 19.68 -11.20
C SER A 330 -16.28 18.82 -10.62
N ARG A 331 -16.22 18.70 -9.29
CA ARG A 331 -15.24 17.85 -8.59
C ARG A 331 -15.46 16.37 -8.86
N LEU A 332 -16.71 15.91 -8.82
CA LEU A 332 -17.07 14.51 -9.10
C LEU A 332 -16.83 14.15 -10.56
N LEU A 333 -17.10 15.06 -11.51
CA LEU A 333 -16.76 14.86 -12.92
C LEU A 333 -15.24 14.75 -13.14
N ALA A 334 -14.45 15.59 -12.47
CA ALA A 334 -13.00 15.48 -12.52
C ALA A 334 -12.52 14.12 -11.97
N ARG A 335 -13.14 13.64 -10.89
CA ARG A 335 -12.84 12.34 -10.27
C ARG A 335 -13.24 11.17 -11.18
N ALA A 336 -14.38 11.26 -11.85
CA ALA A 336 -14.82 10.27 -12.84
C ALA A 336 -13.85 10.14 -14.02
N ILE A 337 -13.19 11.23 -14.41
CA ILE A 337 -12.16 11.21 -15.46
C ILE A 337 -10.85 10.59 -14.94
N SER A 338 -10.45 10.88 -13.69
CA SER A 338 -9.19 10.39 -13.13
C SER A 338 -9.24 8.93 -12.68
N ASP A 339 -10.41 8.43 -12.26
CA ASP A 339 -10.59 7.10 -11.66
C ASP A 339 -11.87 6.45 -12.19
N ALA A 340 -11.90 6.20 -13.51
CA ALA A 340 -13.09 5.73 -14.21
C ALA A 340 -13.55 4.33 -13.76
N GLU A 341 -12.61 3.46 -13.35
CA GLU A 341 -12.92 2.07 -12.98
C GLU A 341 -13.65 1.97 -11.64
N ASN A 342 -13.33 2.84 -10.67
CA ASN A 342 -13.89 2.79 -9.32
C ASN A 342 -14.95 3.87 -9.08
N PHE A 343 -15.18 4.78 -10.03
CA PHE A 343 -16.06 5.92 -9.84
C PHE A 343 -17.49 5.54 -9.47
N ASP A 344 -18.04 4.48 -10.07
CA ASP A 344 -19.41 4.03 -9.78
C ASP A 344 -19.55 3.62 -8.31
N GLU A 345 -18.54 2.98 -7.72
CA GLU A 345 -18.55 2.60 -6.31
C GLU A 345 -18.47 3.84 -5.41
N ILE A 346 -17.63 4.81 -5.77
CA ILE A 346 -17.47 6.08 -5.07
C ILE A 346 -18.77 6.89 -5.10
N ALA A 347 -19.39 7.02 -6.27
CA ALA A 347 -20.63 7.77 -6.46
C ALA A 347 -21.79 7.14 -5.66
N ASN A 348 -21.92 5.81 -5.70
CA ASN A 348 -22.93 5.08 -4.92
C ASN A 348 -22.72 5.25 -3.41
N GLN A 349 -21.46 5.25 -2.97
CA GLN A 349 -21.13 5.43 -1.56
C GLN A 349 -21.52 6.84 -1.06
N LEU A 350 -21.13 7.88 -1.80
CA LEU A 350 -21.45 9.27 -1.48
C LEU A 350 -22.95 9.52 -1.48
N GLU A 351 -23.65 9.01 -2.50
CA GLU A 351 -25.10 9.06 -2.59
C GLU A 351 -25.77 8.43 -1.37
N GLY A 352 -25.41 7.19 -1.04
CA GLY A 352 -26.02 6.45 0.06
C GLY A 352 -25.80 7.12 1.41
N ALA A 353 -24.57 7.58 1.66
CA ALA A 353 -24.23 8.28 2.89
C ALA A 353 -25.04 9.58 3.05
N VAL A 354 -25.01 10.44 2.04
CA VAL A 354 -25.71 11.74 2.10
C VAL A 354 -27.22 11.56 2.15
N LEU A 355 -27.78 10.65 1.34
CA LEU A 355 -29.22 10.40 1.33
C LEU A 355 -29.72 9.88 2.68
N THR A 356 -28.96 9.01 3.35
CA THR A 356 -29.31 8.50 4.68
C THR A 356 -29.39 9.63 5.69
N GLU A 357 -28.37 10.50 5.75
CA GLU A 357 -28.38 11.64 6.67
C GLU A 357 -29.51 12.63 6.36
N CYS A 358 -29.84 12.85 5.08
CA CYS A 358 -30.97 13.67 4.68
C CYS A 358 -32.32 13.06 5.11
N LYS A 359 -32.51 11.75 4.93
CA LYS A 359 -33.75 11.05 5.31
C LYS A 359 -33.93 10.97 6.83
N ASP A 360 -32.86 10.78 7.57
CA ASP A 360 -32.91 10.85 9.03
C ASP A 360 -33.27 12.27 9.50
N ALA A 361 -32.75 13.31 8.85
CA ALA A 361 -33.11 14.69 9.16
C ALA A 361 -34.59 14.98 8.88
N GLU A 362 -35.15 14.47 7.77
CA GLU A 362 -36.60 14.52 7.49
C GLU A 362 -37.41 13.83 8.59
N ALA A 363 -37.01 12.61 8.97
CA ALA A 363 -37.71 11.82 9.98
C ALA A 363 -37.70 12.51 11.35
N LEU A 364 -36.57 13.09 11.77
CA LEU A 364 -36.45 13.87 13.00
C LEU A 364 -37.33 15.12 12.98
N ALA A 365 -37.41 15.81 11.84
CA ALA A 365 -38.21 17.01 11.69
C ALA A 365 -39.72 16.73 11.61
N CYS A 366 -40.14 15.49 11.37
CA CYS A 366 -41.55 15.09 11.35
C CYS A 366 -42.26 15.33 12.69
N ILE A 367 -41.50 15.33 13.80
CA ILE A 367 -42.00 15.60 15.16
C ILE A 367 -42.41 17.07 15.33
N GLU A 368 -41.85 17.99 14.55
CA GLU A 368 -42.19 19.40 14.64
C GLU A 368 -43.58 19.66 14.05
N SER A 369 -44.45 20.26 14.85
CA SER A 369 -45.83 20.58 14.47
C SER A 369 -45.91 21.82 13.57
N ASP A 370 -44.97 22.76 13.70
CA ASP A 370 -44.94 24.00 12.94
C ASP A 370 -44.19 23.82 11.61
N GLU A 371 -44.93 23.81 10.50
CA GLU A 371 -44.39 23.66 9.15
C GLU A 371 -43.33 24.71 8.80
N ARG A 372 -43.41 25.92 9.40
CA ARG A 372 -42.43 26.99 9.15
C ARG A 372 -41.07 26.72 9.79
N LYS A 373 -41.03 25.84 10.79
CA LYS A 373 -39.81 25.48 11.52
C LYS A 373 -39.19 24.17 11.03
N ARG A 374 -39.97 23.32 10.35
CA ARG A 374 -39.49 22.05 9.80
C ARG A 374 -38.29 22.25 8.87
N GLY A 375 -38.38 23.17 7.91
CA GLY A 375 -37.30 23.35 6.94
C GLY A 375 -35.99 23.89 7.50
N PRO A 376 -36.01 24.94 8.33
CA PRO A 376 -34.82 25.37 9.07
C PRO A 376 -34.22 24.27 9.95
N LEU A 377 -35.05 23.41 10.56
CA LEU A 377 -34.59 22.29 11.38
C LEU A 377 -33.88 21.22 10.54
N ILE A 378 -34.45 20.82 9.40
CA ILE A 378 -33.83 19.87 8.46
C ILE A 378 -32.48 20.42 7.98
N TYR A 379 -32.45 21.70 7.56
CA TYR A 379 -31.23 22.34 7.08
C TYR A 379 -30.11 22.36 8.13
N ARG A 380 -30.42 22.78 9.37
CA ARG A 380 -29.44 22.76 10.47
C ARG A 380 -28.93 21.34 10.75
N THR A 381 -29.84 20.37 10.81
CA THR A 381 -29.51 18.98 11.12
C THR A 381 -28.59 18.38 10.06
N ILE A 382 -28.85 18.65 8.78
CA ILE A 382 -27.98 18.21 7.68
C ILE A 382 -26.61 18.89 7.77
N LEU A 383 -26.53 20.19 8.06
CA LEU A 383 -25.26 20.89 8.22
C LEU A 383 -24.40 20.34 9.36
N GLU A 384 -25.01 19.96 10.47
CA GLU A 384 -24.34 19.37 11.63
C GLU A 384 -23.88 17.95 11.30
N ARG A 385 -24.79 17.07 10.88
CA ARG A 385 -24.50 15.66 10.58
C ARG A 385 -23.47 15.47 9.48
N LEU A 386 -23.60 16.18 8.34
CA LEU A 386 -22.59 16.08 7.28
C LEU A 386 -21.23 16.63 7.72
N GLY A 387 -21.20 17.59 8.65
CA GLY A 387 -19.96 18.06 9.26
C GLY A 387 -19.33 17.03 10.20
N GLU A 388 -20.15 16.34 10.98
CA GLU A 388 -19.73 15.27 11.87
C GLU A 388 -19.23 14.04 11.09
N VAL A 389 -19.97 13.60 10.08
CA VAL A 389 -19.57 12.46 9.23
C VAL A 389 -18.26 12.76 8.50
N ALA A 390 -18.11 13.94 7.90
CA ALA A 390 -16.86 14.30 7.23
C ALA A 390 -15.64 14.37 8.18
N LYS A 391 -15.86 14.63 9.48
CA LYS A 391 -14.78 14.75 10.48
C LYS A 391 -14.48 13.43 11.19
N ASN A 392 -15.52 12.71 11.59
CA ASN A 392 -15.43 11.55 12.46
C ASN A 392 -15.39 10.24 11.68
N GLU A 393 -15.96 10.23 10.47
CA GLU A 393 -16.09 9.03 9.61
C GLU A 393 -15.75 9.36 8.14
N PRO A 394 -14.56 9.92 7.85
CA PRO A 394 -14.22 10.43 6.51
C PRO A 394 -14.26 9.33 5.43
N ASP A 395 -13.99 8.08 5.80
CA ASP A 395 -14.03 6.94 4.87
C ASP A 395 -15.46 6.59 4.42
N LYS A 396 -16.49 6.87 5.23
CA LYS A 396 -17.89 6.67 4.80
C LYS A 396 -18.28 7.59 3.65
N VAL A 397 -17.59 8.72 3.51
CA VAL A 397 -17.87 9.76 2.53
C VAL A 397 -16.69 10.01 1.61
N GLU A 398 -15.84 8.99 1.40
CA GLU A 398 -14.76 9.02 0.40
C GLU A 398 -13.81 10.23 0.55
N ASN A 399 -13.58 10.64 1.80
CA ASN A 399 -12.79 11.79 2.22
C ASN A 399 -13.25 13.13 1.61
N GLU A 400 -14.53 13.22 1.23
CA GLU A 400 -15.10 14.46 0.70
C GLU A 400 -15.40 15.46 1.82
N PRO A 401 -15.07 16.76 1.63
CA PRO A 401 -15.33 17.78 2.62
C PRO A 401 -16.83 18.06 2.74
N LYS A 402 -17.24 18.60 3.89
CA LYS A 402 -18.61 19.01 4.18
C LYS A 402 -19.27 19.80 3.04
N ASP A 403 -18.55 20.72 2.41
CA ASP A 403 -19.12 21.54 1.32
C ASP A 403 -19.47 20.69 0.08
N THR A 404 -18.65 19.68 -0.26
CA THR A 404 -18.97 18.72 -1.31
C THR A 404 -20.23 17.93 -0.95
N LEU A 405 -20.31 17.42 0.29
CA LEU A 405 -21.46 16.63 0.76
C LEU A 405 -22.76 17.44 0.76
N LEU A 406 -22.70 18.72 1.13
CA LEU A 406 -23.86 19.61 1.04
C LEU A 406 -24.26 19.88 -0.40
N GLY A 407 -23.28 19.96 -1.32
CA GLY A 407 -23.54 20.00 -2.75
C GLY A 407 -24.21 18.73 -3.27
N VAL A 408 -23.79 17.55 -2.80
CA VAL A 408 -24.45 16.27 -3.10
C VAL A 408 -25.89 16.26 -2.60
N ALA A 409 -26.16 16.77 -1.39
CA ALA A 409 -27.52 16.91 -0.89
C ALA A 409 -28.36 17.83 -1.80
N ALA A 410 -27.82 18.94 -2.29
CA ALA A 410 -28.53 19.81 -3.23
C ALA A 410 -28.94 19.06 -4.51
N MET A 411 -28.04 18.27 -5.09
CA MET A 411 -28.29 17.45 -6.28
C MET A 411 -29.36 16.38 -6.03
N LEU A 412 -29.33 15.72 -4.87
CA LEU A 412 -30.34 14.72 -4.47
C LEU A 412 -31.72 15.35 -4.26
N SER A 413 -31.79 16.57 -3.70
CA SER A 413 -33.05 17.30 -3.57
C SER A 413 -33.60 17.74 -4.93
N GLY A 414 -32.74 18.23 -5.83
CA GLY A 414 -33.10 18.64 -7.19
C GLY A 414 -33.62 17.48 -8.05
N SER A 415 -33.16 16.25 -7.79
CA SER A 415 -33.64 15.00 -8.41
C SER A 415 -34.80 14.33 -7.65
N CYS A 416 -35.46 15.07 -6.76
CA CYS A 416 -36.62 14.60 -6.00
C CYS A 416 -36.41 13.40 -5.06
N ARG A 417 -35.18 13.14 -4.62
CA ARG A 417 -34.88 12.03 -3.72
C ARG A 417 -35.08 12.37 -2.25
N PHE A 418 -35.05 13.65 -1.91
CA PHE A 418 -35.46 14.17 -0.60
C PHE A 418 -36.07 15.58 -0.69
N ALA A 419 -36.68 16.04 0.38
CA ALA A 419 -37.36 17.33 0.55
C ALA A 419 -36.81 18.08 1.77
N TRP A 420 -36.65 19.39 1.63
CA TRP A 420 -36.21 20.27 2.71
C TRP A 420 -37.34 20.66 3.68
N GLY A 421 -38.55 20.14 3.51
CA GLY A 421 -39.75 20.58 4.24
C GLY A 421 -40.97 19.77 3.81
N VAL A 422 -42.15 20.40 3.79
CA VAL A 422 -43.36 19.75 3.26
C VAL A 422 -43.15 19.45 1.76
N PRO A 423 -43.42 18.21 1.29
CA PRO A 423 -43.37 17.88 -0.13
C PRO A 423 -44.22 18.84 -0.97
N LEU A 424 -43.82 19.01 -2.23
CA LEU A 424 -44.63 19.76 -3.19
C LEU A 424 -45.84 18.90 -3.57
N ASP A 425 -47.05 19.45 -3.56
CA ASP A 425 -48.22 18.76 -4.13
C ASP A 425 -48.00 18.55 -5.64
N ASP A 426 -48.29 17.36 -6.15
CA ASP A 426 -48.02 16.93 -7.53
C ASP A 426 -48.92 17.60 -8.62
N ASP A 427 -49.68 18.65 -8.28
CA ASP A 427 -50.73 19.22 -9.13
C ASP A 427 -50.34 20.49 -9.93
N ASP A 428 -49.05 20.73 -10.19
CA ASP A 428 -48.61 21.86 -11.04
C ASP A 428 -47.66 21.43 -12.17
N ASP A 429 -47.87 20.22 -12.69
CA ASP A 429 -47.48 19.87 -14.06
C ASP A 429 -48.49 20.54 -15.00
N GLY A 430 -48.14 21.73 -15.46
CA GLY A 430 -48.91 22.52 -16.40
C GLY A 430 -49.34 21.73 -17.63
N ALA A 431 -50.58 21.26 -17.61
CA ALA A 431 -51.34 20.95 -18.81
C ALA A 431 -51.49 22.25 -19.62
N VAL A 432 -50.61 22.43 -20.62
CA VAL A 432 -50.89 23.33 -21.74
C VAL A 432 -51.77 22.54 -22.70
N ASP A 433 -53.07 22.63 -22.50
CA ASP A 433 -54.06 22.20 -23.49
C ASP A 433 -54.65 23.45 -24.17
N GLY A 434 -54.35 23.57 -25.47
CA GLY A 434 -55.14 24.19 -26.54
C GLY A 434 -55.74 25.59 -26.38
N ALA A 435 -55.10 26.57 -27.02
CA ALA A 435 -55.75 27.51 -27.96
C ALA A 435 -54.72 28.10 -28.94
#